data_AF-A0A965QT95-F1
#
_entry.id   AF-A0A965QT95-F1
#
_cell.length_a   1.000
_cell.length_b   1.000
_cell.length_c   1.000
_cell.angle_alpha   90.00
_cell.angle_beta   90.00
_cell.angle_gamma   90.00
#
_symmetry.space_group_name_H-M   'P 1'
#
loop_
_entity.id
_entity.type
_entity.pdbx_description
1 polymer ?
#
loop_
_entity_poly.entity_id
_entity_poly.type
_entity_poly.pdbx_seq_one_letter_code
_entity_poly.pdbx_strand_id
1 'polypeptide(L)'
;MAATSIASPRPASSVFDSLEQQAYLQLWRTYDRLREIDERLFQQHGVTAQQYNTLRILRAVRPGSLSTSALGARLVSRAPDMTRLLDRLEEQGFV
;
A
#
# COMPACT_ATOMS: atom_id res chain seq x y z
N MET A 1 17.28 -57.10 -24.74
CA MET A 1 17.92 -56.54 -23.52
C MET A 1 18.66 -55.28 -23.96
N ALA A 2 18.43 -54.07 -23.49
CA ALA A 2 17.62 -53.53 -22.40
C ALA A 2 17.06 -52.17 -22.87
N ALA A 3 15.81 -51.86 -22.52
CA ALA A 3 15.24 -50.55 -22.78
C ALA A 3 15.76 -49.57 -21.72
N THR A 4 16.54 -48.58 -22.15
CA THR A 4 16.98 -47.48 -21.29
C THR A 4 15.75 -46.64 -20.91
N SER A 5 15.29 -46.81 -19.67
CA SER A 5 14.25 -45.98 -19.06
C SER A 5 14.80 -44.56 -18.86
N ILE A 6 14.41 -43.64 -19.73
CA ILE A 6 14.66 -42.22 -19.57
C ILE A 6 13.73 -41.74 -18.46
N ALA A 7 14.27 -41.51 -17.27
CA ALA A 7 13.49 -40.93 -16.18
C ALA A 7 13.01 -39.53 -16.59
N SER A 8 11.69 -39.35 -16.68
CA SER A 8 11.07 -38.05 -16.95
C SER A 8 11.49 -37.03 -15.87
N PRO A 9 11.80 -35.77 -16.22
CA PRO A 9 12.13 -34.76 -15.23
C PRO A 9 10.93 -34.57 -14.28
N ARG A 10 11.17 -34.75 -12.98
CA ARG A 10 10.19 -34.43 -11.94
C ARG A 10 9.79 -32.95 -12.10
N PRO A 11 8.49 -32.59 -12.17
CA PRO A 11 8.11 -31.19 -12.17
C PRO A 11 8.68 -30.55 -10.90
N ALA A 12 9.32 -29.39 -11.06
CA ALA A 12 9.86 -28.63 -9.94
C ALA A 12 8.77 -28.49 -8.88
N SER A 13 9.09 -28.81 -7.63
CA SER A 13 8.22 -28.57 -6.48
C SER A 13 7.67 -27.14 -6.58
N SER A 14 6.36 -26.97 -6.38
CA SER A 14 5.75 -25.64 -6.45
C SER A 14 6.56 -24.68 -5.58
N VAL A 15 6.89 -23.50 -6.12
CA VAL A 15 7.65 -22.44 -5.43
C VAL A 15 6.94 -21.94 -4.17
N PHE A 16 5.70 -22.38 -3.94
CA PHE A 16 4.84 -22.04 -2.82
C PHE A 16 4.36 -23.30 -2.11
N ASP A 17 4.25 -23.21 -0.79
CA ASP A 17 3.72 -24.24 0.12
C ASP A 17 2.21 -24.44 -0.07
N SER A 18 1.47 -23.40 -0.49
CA SER A 18 0.03 -23.47 -0.78
C SER A 18 -0.45 -22.35 -1.72
N LEU A 19 -1.70 -22.46 -2.21
CA LEU A 19 -2.35 -21.42 -3.00
C LEU A 19 -2.62 -20.15 -2.19
N GLU A 20 -2.93 -20.29 -0.90
CA GLU A 20 -3.12 -19.16 0.03
C GLU A 20 -1.82 -18.39 0.22
N GLN A 21 -0.68 -19.10 0.40
CA GLN A 21 0.63 -18.46 0.48
C GLN A 21 0.97 -17.74 -0.82
N GLN A 22 0.72 -18.38 -1.97
CA GLN A 22 0.92 -17.77 -3.28
C GLN A 22 0.09 -16.48 -3.42
N ALA A 23 -1.20 -16.52 -3.07
CA ALA A 23 -2.10 -15.36 -3.14
C ALA A 23 -1.64 -14.23 -2.21
N TYR A 24 -1.26 -14.56 -0.97
CA TYR A 24 -0.73 -13.59 -0.01
C TYR A 24 0.52 -12.88 -0.53
N LEU A 25 1.50 -13.64 -1.04
CA LEU A 25 2.74 -13.08 -1.57
C LEU A 25 2.51 -12.24 -2.83
N GLN A 26 1.57 -12.62 -3.70
CA GLN A 26 1.23 -11.84 -4.89
C GLN A 26 0.49 -10.54 -4.53
N LEU A 27 -0.40 -10.57 -3.52
CA LEU A 27 -1.00 -9.34 -2.98
C LEU A 27 0.06 -8.41 -2.41
N TRP A 28 1.04 -8.95 -1.67
CA TRP A 28 2.12 -8.17 -1.10
C TRP A 28 3.00 -7.51 -2.18
N ARG A 29 3.37 -8.27 -3.22
CA ARG A 29 4.09 -7.73 -4.39
C ARG A 29 3.30 -6.64 -5.11
N THR A 30 1.99 -6.83 -5.24
CA THR A 30 1.11 -5.84 -5.86
C THR A 30 1.08 -4.55 -5.03
N TYR A 31 0.93 -4.68 -3.71
CA TYR A 31 0.99 -3.55 -2.78
C TYR A 31 2.31 -2.79 -2.88
N ASP A 32 3.45 -3.48 -2.85
CA ASP A 32 4.77 -2.85 -2.96
C ASP A 32 4.92 -2.11 -4.29
N ARG A 33 4.46 -2.71 -5.39
CA ARG A 33 4.54 -2.06 -6.69
C ARG A 33 3.71 -0.78 -6.77
N LEU A 34 2.51 -0.80 -6.19
CA LEU A 34 1.66 0.41 -6.11
C LEU A 34 2.32 1.47 -5.21
N ARG A 35 2.89 1.07 -4.07
CA ARG A 35 3.58 1.97 -3.14
C ARG A 35 4.75 2.69 -3.81
N GLU A 36 5.55 2.00 -4.62
CA GLU A 36 6.65 2.63 -5.38
C GLU A 36 6.16 3.69 -6.38
N ILE A 37 5.04 3.42 -7.05
CA ILE A 37 4.42 4.36 -8.00
C ILE A 37 3.93 5.60 -7.25
N ASP A 38 3.21 5.39 -6.15
CA ASP A 38 2.70 6.43 -5.27
C ASP A 38 3.83 7.30 -4.72
N GLU A 39 4.89 6.70 -4.17
CA GLU A 39 6.03 7.44 -3.62
C GLU A 39 6.69 8.33 -4.66
N ARG A 40 6.93 7.80 -5.88
CA ARG A 40 7.51 8.59 -6.97
C ARG A 40 6.63 9.75 -7.39
N LEU A 41 5.32 9.54 -7.45
CA LEU A 41 4.37 10.59 -7.83
C LEU A 41 4.27 11.66 -6.74
N PHE A 42 4.04 11.25 -5.50
CA PHE A 42 3.79 12.18 -4.39
C PHE A 42 5.03 12.97 -3.98
N GLN A 43 6.24 12.41 -4.14
CA GLN A 43 7.49 13.15 -3.94
C GLN A 43 7.59 14.39 -4.82
N GLN A 44 7.06 14.36 -6.05
CA GLN A 44 7.04 15.52 -6.96
C GLN A 44 6.19 16.68 -6.40
N HIS A 45 5.30 16.39 -5.46
CA HIS A 45 4.40 17.34 -4.80
C HIS A 45 4.77 17.58 -3.34
N GLY A 46 5.89 17.03 -2.85
CA GLY A 46 6.35 17.22 -1.47
C GLY A 46 5.45 16.58 -0.42
N VAL A 47 4.62 15.59 -0.78
CA VAL A 47 3.71 14.90 0.15
C VAL A 47 3.96 13.40 0.16
N THR A 48 3.56 12.75 1.24
CA THR A 48 3.55 11.28 1.37
C THR A 48 2.20 10.70 0.96
N ALA A 49 2.13 9.40 0.68
CA ALA A 49 0.87 8.71 0.39
C ALA A 49 -0.17 8.88 1.53
N GLN A 50 0.31 8.88 2.78
CA GLN A 50 -0.54 9.11 3.95
C GLN A 50 -1.09 10.54 3.98
N GLN A 51 -0.25 11.54 3.74
CA GLN A 51 -0.67 12.94 3.63
C GLN A 51 -1.67 13.15 2.49
N TYR A 52 -1.41 12.56 1.32
CA TYR A 52 -2.36 12.59 0.20
C TYR A 52 -3.71 11.97 0.58
N ASN A 53 -3.72 10.83 1.29
CA ASN A 53 -4.95 10.20 1.75
C ASN A 53 -5.74 11.12 2.70
N THR A 54 -5.05 11.79 3.63
CA THR A 54 -5.64 12.81 4.50
C THR A 54 -6.27 13.94 3.68
N LEU A 55 -5.53 14.52 2.73
CA LEU A 55 -6.03 15.61 1.88
C LEU A 55 -7.23 15.16 1.02
N ARG A 56 -7.23 13.93 0.51
CA ARG A 56 -8.35 13.36 -0.26
C ARG A 56 -9.61 13.23 0.59
N ILE A 57 -9.49 12.80 1.85
CA ILE A 57 -10.63 12.70 2.77
C ILE A 57 -11.15 14.09 3.12
N LEU A 58 -10.27 15.04 3.43
CA LEU A 58 -10.64 16.42 3.75
C LEU A 58 -11.29 17.13 2.55
N ARG A 59 -10.81 16.89 1.33
CA ARG A 59 -11.43 17.40 0.10
C ARG A 59 -12.88 16.92 -0.06
N ALA A 60 -13.18 15.67 0.30
CA ALA A 60 -14.50 15.08 0.14
C ALA A 60 -15.56 15.68 1.09
N VAL A 61 -15.14 16.35 2.17
CA VAL A 61 -16.06 16.95 3.16
C VAL A 61 -16.16 18.46 3.03
N ARG A 62 -15.36 19.11 2.17
CA ARG A 62 -15.44 20.56 1.96
C ARG A 62 -16.83 20.98 1.45
N PRO A 63 -17.37 22.12 1.91
CA PRO A 63 -16.75 23.12 2.80
C PRO A 63 -16.86 22.82 4.30
N GLY A 64 -17.41 21.67 4.69
CA GLY A 64 -17.48 21.24 6.08
C GLY A 64 -16.11 20.86 6.66
N SER A 65 -16.12 20.60 7.97
CA SER A 65 -14.95 20.12 8.71
C SER A 65 -15.13 18.67 9.14
N LEU A 66 -14.02 18.03 9.49
CA LEU A 66 -13.99 16.66 10.01
C LEU A 66 -13.16 16.64 11.29
N SER A 67 -13.66 16.01 12.34
CA SER A 67 -12.86 15.81 13.55
C SER A 67 -11.66 14.90 13.25
N THR A 68 -10.56 15.09 13.98
CA THR A 68 -9.35 14.26 13.85
C THR A 68 -9.63 12.78 14.11
N SER A 69 -10.56 12.46 15.02
CA SER A 69 -11.02 11.10 15.30
C SER A 69 -11.76 10.49 14.10
N ALA A 70 -12.66 11.24 13.47
CA ALA A 70 -13.40 10.78 12.29
C ALA A 70 -12.49 10.66 11.06
N LEU A 71 -11.48 11.53 10.95
CA LEU A 71 -10.42 11.41 9.95
C LEU A 71 -9.63 10.11 10.13
N GLY A 72 -9.19 9.82 11.36
CA GLY A 72 -8.45 8.60 11.70
C GLY A 72 -9.19 7.31 11.35
N ALA A 73 -10.51 7.28 11.52
CA ALA A 73 -11.35 6.13 11.17
C ALA A 73 -11.48 5.89 9.66
N ARG A 74 -11.19 6.89 8.81
CA ARG A 74 -11.34 6.83 7.35
C ARG A 74 -10.04 6.60 6.60
N LEU A 75 -8.90 6.65 7.30
CA LEU A 75 -7.60 6.41 6.68
C LEU A 75 -7.41 4.93 6.35
N VAL A 76 -6.73 4.68 5.22
CA VAL A 76 -6.41 3.32 4.76
C VAL A 76 -5.42 2.64 5.71
N SER A 77 -4.39 3.39 6.13
CA SER A 77 -3.44 2.97 7.14
C SER A 77 -3.56 3.89 8.35
N ARG A 78 -3.59 3.34 9.56
CA ARG A 78 -3.60 4.17 10.77
C ARG A 78 -2.30 4.96 10.86
N ALA A 79 -2.39 6.28 11.02
CA ALA A 79 -1.24 7.08 11.39
C ALA A 79 -1.11 7.04 12.93
N PRO A 80 0.00 6.53 13.49
CA PRO A 80 0.22 6.52 14.93
C PRO A 80 0.36 7.93 15.51
N ASP A 81 0.67 8.92 14.67
CA ASP A 81 0.87 10.31 15.05
C ASP A 81 0.12 11.23 14.08
N MET A 82 -1.20 11.34 14.30
CA MET A 82 -2.10 12.13 13.46
C MET A 82 -1.81 13.62 13.56
N THR A 83 -1.51 14.10 14.77
CA THR A 83 -1.27 15.51 15.05
C THR A 83 -0.07 15.99 14.26
N ARG A 84 1.08 15.31 14.36
CA ARG A 84 2.28 15.68 13.58
C ARG A 84 2.11 15.55 12.07
N LEU A 85 1.17 14.71 11.60
CA LEU A 85 0.83 14.65 10.19
C LEU A 85 0.08 15.91 9.75
N LEU A 86 -0.90 16.35 10.55
CA LEU A 86 -1.68 17.56 10.28
C LEU A 86 -0.83 18.82 10.41
N ASP A 87 0.00 18.92 11.44
CA ASP A 87 0.92 20.06 11.64
C ASP A 87 1.81 20.28 10.41
N ARG A 88 2.38 19.19 9.86
CA ARG A 88 3.18 19.27 8.62
C ARG A 88 2.38 19.69 7.40
N LEU A 89 1.11 19.31 7.32
CA LEU A 89 0.25 19.75 6.20
C LEU A 89 -0.13 21.23 6.34
N GLU A 90 -0.32 21.72 7.56
CA GLU A 90 -0.57 23.13 7.87
C GLU A 90 0.68 23.98 7.58
N GLU A 91 1.87 23.53 8.00
CA GLU A 91 3.16 24.16 7.66
C GLU A 91 3.38 24.25 6.15
N GLN A 92 2.86 23.28 5.39
CA GLN A 92 2.90 23.26 3.92
C GLN A 92 1.78 24.07 3.25
N GLY A 93 0.81 24.60 4.02
CA GLY A 93 -0.31 25.38 3.52
C GLY A 93 -1.40 24.57 2.81
N PHE A 94 -1.51 23.27 3.10
CA PHE A 94 -2.52 22.40 2.50
C PHE A 94 -3.84 22.31 3.29
N VAL A 95 -3.81 22.63 4.58
CA VAL A 95 -4.96 22.67 5.50
C VAL A 95 -5.00 23.96 6.26
#